data_AF-A0AAN8HYY5-F1
#
_entry.id   AF-A0AAN8HYY5-F1
#
_cell.length_a   1.000
_cell.length_b   1.000
_cell.length_c   1.000
_cell.angle_alpha   90.00
_cell.angle_beta   90.00
_cell.angle_gamma   90.00
#
_symmetry.space_group_name_H-M   'P 1'
#
loop_
_entity.id
_entity.type
_entity.pdbx_description
1 polymer ?
#
loop_
_entity_poly.entity_id
_entity_poly.type
_entity_poly.pdbx_seq_one_letter_code
_entity_poly.pdbx_strand_id
1 'polypeptide(L)'
;MGPTHVSHFNEILGGQQHMKKPEWEDGQNATYREALARLETAITTKFPAKVDMSRIYACKQNPEETVNDYYHRLEQVFIENSGIIKQEDGQPAEVGVWETHLSNAFLNGLSPAISASVRNSCIGVLDGARLDEIREKRLSEEKASEEKKRQDRKDKAQLTMVQAVTTAWIQGEG
;
A
#
# COMPACT_ATOMS: atom_id res chain seq x y z
N MET A 1 17.93 -15.44 26.73
CA MET A 1 17.24 -14.23 27.20
C MET A 1 18.14 -13.57 28.23
N GLY A 2 18.55 -12.32 28.02
CA GLY A 2 19.29 -11.56 29.03
C GLY A 2 18.35 -11.13 30.18
N PRO A 3 18.88 -10.76 31.36
CA PRO A 3 18.05 -10.35 32.48
C PRO A 3 17.22 -9.12 32.09
N THR A 4 15.90 -9.20 32.31
CA THR A 4 15.00 -8.06 32.13
C THR A 4 15.39 -6.99 33.14
N HIS A 5 15.96 -5.88 32.68
CA HIS A 5 16.29 -4.72 33.51
C HIS A 5 15.00 -3.95 33.86
N VAL A 6 14.13 -4.56 34.68
CA VAL A 6 12.89 -3.93 35.20
C VAL A 6 13.20 -2.60 35.92
N SER A 7 14.42 -2.45 36.46
CA SER A 7 14.92 -1.21 37.03
C SER A 7 14.91 -0.02 36.07
N HIS A 8 15.19 -0.24 34.78
CA HIS A 8 15.21 0.82 33.77
C HIS A 8 13.80 1.35 33.48
N PHE A 9 12.80 0.45 33.49
CA PHE A 9 11.40 0.83 33.36
C PHE A 9 10.88 1.56 34.60
N ASN A 10 11.29 1.15 35.80
CA ASN A 10 10.90 1.84 37.04
C ASN A 10 11.45 3.27 37.11
N GLU A 11 12.65 3.51 36.58
CA GLU A 11 13.26 4.84 36.48
C GLU A 11 12.50 5.73 35.48
N ILE A 12 12.18 5.21 34.29
CA ILE A 12 11.39 5.92 33.27
C ILE A 12 9.99 6.27 33.78
N LEU A 13 9.36 5.35 34.52
CA LEU A 13 8.01 5.52 35.04
C LEU A 13 7.95 6.40 36.31
N GLY A 14 9.09 6.76 36.91
CA GLY A 14 9.14 7.57 38.14
C GLY A 14 8.33 6.97 39.29
N GLY A 15 8.23 5.64 39.35
CA GLY A 15 7.44 4.91 40.34
C GLY A 15 5.92 4.92 40.12
N GLN A 16 5.40 5.49 39.03
CA GLN A 16 3.98 5.41 38.68
C GLN A 16 3.71 4.15 37.85
N GLN A 17 3.17 3.11 38.50
CA GLN A 17 2.93 1.80 37.87
C GLN A 17 1.44 1.51 37.61
N HIS A 18 0.53 2.32 38.15
CA HIS A 18 -0.90 2.13 37.97
C HIS A 18 -1.67 3.45 38.05
N MET A 19 -2.88 3.46 37.49
CA MET A 19 -3.84 4.55 37.68
C MET A 19 -4.27 4.61 39.15
N LYS A 20 -4.50 5.81 39.65
CA LYS A 20 -5.02 6.05 41.01
C LYS A 20 -6.56 6.02 41.04
N LYS A 21 -7.19 6.35 39.92
CA LYS A 21 -8.65 6.35 39.73
C LYS A 21 -9.03 5.52 38.51
N PRO A 22 -10.22 4.90 38.47
CA PRO A 22 -10.66 4.14 37.32
C PRO A 22 -10.90 5.01 36.08
N GLU A 23 -11.29 6.27 36.25
CA GLU A 23 -11.47 7.22 35.15
C GLU A 23 -10.12 7.69 34.57
N TRP A 24 -9.88 7.42 33.29
CA TRP A 24 -8.65 7.79 32.58
C TRP A 24 -8.33 9.28 32.60
N GLU A 25 -9.36 10.13 32.45
CA GLU A 25 -9.23 11.59 32.36
C GLU A 25 -9.12 12.30 33.72
N ASP A 26 -9.18 11.55 34.84
CA ASP A 26 -9.07 12.14 36.18
C ASP A 26 -7.70 12.82 36.37
N GLY A 27 -7.71 14.03 36.92
CA GLY A 27 -6.49 14.81 37.16
C GLY A 27 -5.47 14.10 38.05
N GLN A 28 -5.91 13.18 38.91
CA GLN A 28 -5.02 12.36 39.76
C GLN A 28 -4.24 11.30 38.96
N ASN A 29 -4.67 11.00 37.73
CA ASN A 29 -4.00 10.10 36.81
C ASN A 29 -3.02 10.83 35.87
N ALA A 30 -2.92 12.17 35.93
CA ALA A 30 -2.03 12.96 35.06
C ALA A 30 -0.58 12.45 35.09
N THR A 31 -0.02 12.21 36.28
CA THR A 31 1.36 11.71 36.44
C THR A 31 1.55 10.31 35.85
N TYR A 32 0.52 9.47 35.87
CA TYR A 32 0.56 8.14 35.26
C TYR A 32 0.52 8.23 33.72
N ARG A 33 -0.31 9.13 33.16
CA ARG A 33 -0.35 9.40 31.71
C ARG A 33 0.99 9.96 31.20
N GLU A 34 1.59 10.88 31.94
CA GLU A 34 2.93 11.41 31.65
C GLU A 34 4.02 10.32 31.73
N ALA A 35 3.90 9.38 32.67
CA ALA A 35 4.80 8.24 32.76
C ALA A 35 4.66 7.31 31.54
N LEU A 36 3.45 7.07 31.06
CA LEU A 36 3.21 6.29 29.84
C LEU A 36 3.73 6.97 28.58
N ALA A 37 3.54 8.28 28.43
CA ALA A 37 4.08 9.04 27.30
C ALA A 37 5.63 9.00 27.28
N ARG A 38 6.27 9.08 28.46
CA ARG A 38 7.73 8.91 28.59
C ARG A 38 8.18 7.50 28.24
N LEU A 39 7.42 6.48 28.65
CA LEU A 39 7.70 5.10 28.31
C LEU A 39 7.59 4.85 26.80
N GLU A 40 6.53 5.35 26.16
CA GLU A 40 6.36 5.28 24.71
C GLU A 40 7.52 5.95 23.97
N THR A 41 7.92 7.14 24.40
CA THR A 41 9.07 7.87 23.85
C THR A 41 10.38 7.09 24.01
N ALA A 42 10.61 6.50 25.20
CA ALA A 42 11.81 5.73 25.46
C ALA A 42 11.88 4.45 24.61
N ILE A 43 10.74 3.76 24.43
CA ILE A 43 10.65 2.56 23.59
C ILE A 43 10.90 2.91 22.13
N THR A 44 10.23 3.92 21.59
CA THR A 44 10.40 4.34 20.19
C THR A 44 11.81 4.85 19.90
N THR A 45 12.46 5.50 20.87
CA THR A 45 13.87 5.92 20.76
C THR A 45 14.84 4.75 20.81
N LYS A 46 14.63 3.78 21.71
CA LYS A 46 15.50 2.61 21.87
C LYS A 46 15.37 1.61 20.72
N PHE A 47 14.18 1.50 20.17
CA PHE A 47 13.83 0.58 19.09
C PHE A 47 13.26 1.39 17.93
N PRO A 48 14.10 2.18 17.23
CA PRO A 48 13.64 2.91 16.06
C PRO A 48 13.10 1.90 15.05
N ALA A 49 12.02 2.27 14.35
CA ALA A 49 11.49 1.49 13.24
C ALA A 49 12.67 1.18 12.30
N LYS A 50 12.98 -0.11 12.13
CA LYS A 50 14.08 -0.50 11.25
C LYS A 50 13.65 -0.17 9.83
N VAL A 51 14.26 0.87 9.28
CA VAL A 51 14.09 1.22 7.88
C VAL A 51 14.68 0.09 7.04
N ASP A 52 13.83 -0.64 6.33
CA ASP A 52 14.21 -1.70 5.41
C ASP A 52 13.65 -1.39 4.02
N MET A 53 14.37 -0.49 3.32
CA MET A 53 14.05 -0.13 1.94
C MET A 53 14.18 -1.32 0.99
N SER A 54 14.96 -2.35 1.35
CA SER A 54 15.13 -3.53 0.49
C SER A 54 13.83 -4.31 0.36
N ARG A 55 13.06 -4.44 1.46
CA ARG A 55 11.73 -5.05 1.46
C ARG A 55 10.73 -4.26 0.64
N ILE A 56 10.77 -2.94 0.75
CA ILE A 56 9.90 -2.05 -0.04
C ILE A 56 10.20 -2.23 -1.53
N TYR A 57 11.47 -2.22 -1.94
CA TYR A 57 11.83 -2.37 -3.36
C TYR A 57 11.62 -3.78 -3.90
N ALA A 58 11.69 -4.80 -3.06
CA ALA A 58 11.37 -6.18 -3.41
C ALA A 58 9.86 -6.42 -3.57
N CYS A 59 9.01 -5.52 -3.04
CA CYS A 59 7.57 -5.57 -3.23
C CYS A 59 7.21 -5.23 -4.69
N LYS A 60 7.08 -6.25 -5.53
CA LYS A 60 6.66 -6.14 -6.93
C LYS A 60 5.26 -6.69 -7.12
N GLN A 61 4.51 -6.13 -8.07
CA GLN A 61 3.20 -6.64 -8.49
C GLN A 61 3.36 -8.05 -9.05
N ASN A 62 2.59 -9.01 -8.53
CA ASN A 62 2.57 -10.37 -9.06
C ASN A 62 1.82 -10.42 -10.41
N PRO A 63 2.08 -11.42 -11.28
CA PRO A 63 1.47 -11.49 -12.62
C PRO A 63 -0.06 -11.57 -12.64
N GLU A 64 -0.67 -12.15 -11.59
CA GLU A 64 -2.12 -12.30 -11.45
C GLU A 64 -2.74 -11.34 -10.42
N GLU A 65 -1.91 -10.50 -9.80
CA GLU A 65 -2.37 -9.57 -8.76
C GLU A 65 -2.87 -8.28 -9.41
N THR A 66 -4.07 -7.86 -8.98
CA THR A 66 -4.63 -6.61 -9.45
C THR A 66 -3.78 -5.43 -9.00
N VAL A 67 -3.86 -4.31 -9.70
CA VAL A 67 -3.10 -3.12 -9.30
C VAL A 67 -3.52 -2.65 -7.90
N ASN A 68 -4.79 -2.83 -7.55
CA ASN A 68 -5.35 -2.46 -6.27
C ASN A 68 -4.81 -3.31 -5.11
N ASP A 69 -4.77 -4.63 -5.29
CA ASP A 69 -4.26 -5.54 -4.26
C ASP A 69 -2.76 -5.35 -4.04
N TYR A 70 -2.02 -5.11 -5.14
CA TYR A 70 -0.62 -4.72 -5.07
C TYR A 70 -0.42 -3.42 -4.28
N TYR A 71 -1.24 -2.39 -4.54
CA TYR A 71 -1.16 -1.12 -3.80
C TYR A 71 -1.34 -1.33 -2.29
N HIS A 72 -2.38 -2.05 -1.87
CA HIS A 72 -2.61 -2.31 -0.44
C HIS A 72 -1.49 -3.11 0.20
N ARG A 73 -0.96 -4.12 -0.49
CA ARG A 73 0.19 -4.88 -0.01
C ARG A 73 1.44 -4.02 0.11
N LEU A 74 1.70 -3.17 -0.88
CA LEU A 74 2.82 -2.24 -0.84
C LEU A 74 2.67 -1.21 0.28
N GLU A 75 1.48 -0.63 0.47
CA GLU A 75 1.20 0.33 1.53
C GLU A 75 1.51 -0.28 2.91
N GLN A 76 1.10 -1.52 3.15
CA GLN A 76 1.42 -2.24 4.39
C GLN A 76 2.93 -2.45 4.57
N VAL A 77 3.62 -2.92 3.53
CA VAL A 77 5.09 -3.09 3.56
C VAL A 77 5.78 -1.75 3.79
N PHE A 78 5.25 -0.66 3.22
CA PHE A 78 5.80 0.67 3.35
C PHE A 78 5.61 1.23 4.77
N ILE A 79 4.43 1.02 5.39
CA ILE A 79 4.18 1.35 6.81
C ILE A 79 5.16 0.63 7.73
N GLU A 80 5.38 -0.66 7.48
CA GLU A 80 6.22 -1.48 8.36
C GLU A 80 7.72 -1.21 8.23
N ASN A 81 8.17 -0.73 7.06
CA ASN A 81 9.60 -0.72 6.72
C ASN A 81 10.16 0.64 6.28
N SER A 82 9.34 1.68 6.06
CA SER A 82 9.85 2.98 5.59
C SER A 82 10.38 3.86 6.72
N GLY A 83 9.84 3.70 7.93
CA GLY A 83 10.08 4.62 9.05
C GLY A 83 9.55 6.03 8.83
N ILE A 84 8.77 6.26 7.77
CA ILE A 84 8.12 7.53 7.48
C ILE A 84 6.76 7.51 8.17
N ILE A 85 6.36 8.62 8.80
CA ILE A 85 5.05 8.71 9.43
C ILE A 85 4.08 9.29 8.39
N LYS A 86 2.95 8.61 8.18
CA LYS A 86 1.85 9.16 7.39
C LYS A 86 1.31 10.39 8.11
N GLN A 87 1.33 11.55 7.45
CA GLN A 87 0.72 12.75 8.01
C GLN A 87 -0.79 12.54 8.16
N GLU A 88 -1.37 13.03 9.26
CA GLU A 88 -2.80 12.94 9.51
C GLU A 88 -3.59 13.79 8.50
N ASP A 89 -4.80 13.32 8.18
CA ASP A 89 -5.71 14.00 7.26
C ASP A 89 -6.04 15.42 7.79
N GLY A 90 -5.65 16.46 7.05
CA GLY A 90 -5.96 17.87 7.38
C GLY A 90 -4.77 18.84 7.40
N GLN A 91 -3.54 18.38 7.18
CA GLN A 91 -2.37 19.24 6.93
C GLN A 91 -2.36 19.75 5.47
N PRO A 92 -1.75 20.92 5.18
CA PRO A 92 -1.92 21.62 3.91
C PRO A 92 -1.50 20.78 2.70
N ALA A 93 -2.11 21.10 1.55
CA ALA A 93 -2.13 20.39 0.27
C ALA A 93 -0.79 20.23 -0.47
N GLU A 94 0.33 20.07 0.23
CA GLU A 94 1.60 19.65 -0.35
C GLU A 94 1.71 18.14 -0.29
N VAL A 95 2.08 17.51 -1.40
CA VAL A 95 2.33 16.07 -1.47
C VAL A 95 3.39 15.73 -0.43
N GLY A 96 3.00 14.98 0.60
CA GLY A 96 3.88 14.67 1.72
C GLY A 96 5.04 13.79 1.27
N VAL A 97 6.13 13.80 2.04
CA VAL A 97 7.27 12.87 1.85
C VAL A 97 6.75 11.42 1.80
N TRP A 98 5.78 11.08 2.64
CA TRP A 98 5.09 9.79 2.64
C TRP A 98 4.52 9.42 1.26
N GLU A 99 3.70 10.29 0.68
CA GLU A 99 2.99 10.04 -0.58
C GLU A 99 3.96 9.99 -1.75
N THR A 100 4.97 10.86 -1.76
CA THR A 100 6.02 10.88 -2.80
C THR A 100 6.80 9.56 -2.83
N HIS A 101 7.25 9.10 -1.66
CA HIS A 101 8.03 7.86 -1.57
C HIS A 101 7.19 6.62 -1.85
N LEU A 102 5.93 6.58 -1.39
CA LEU A 102 5.00 5.49 -1.69
C LEU A 102 4.65 5.46 -3.18
N SER A 103 4.42 6.61 -3.82
CA SER A 103 4.21 6.71 -5.27
C SER A 103 5.38 6.18 -6.07
N ASN A 104 6.60 6.57 -5.68
CA ASN A 104 7.81 6.09 -6.33
C ASN A 104 8.00 4.58 -6.15
N ALA A 105 7.75 4.04 -4.95
CA ALA A 105 7.79 2.60 -4.72
C ALA A 105 6.74 1.86 -5.56
N PHE A 106 5.52 2.40 -5.61
CA PHE A 106 4.40 1.84 -6.36
C PHE A 106 4.75 1.71 -7.84
N LEU A 107 5.16 2.80 -8.48
CA LEU A 107 5.48 2.83 -9.90
C LEU A 107 6.67 1.93 -10.27
N ASN A 108 7.67 1.84 -9.40
CA ASN A 108 8.84 0.99 -9.60
C ASN A 108 8.54 -0.50 -9.37
N GLY A 109 7.46 -0.83 -8.65
CA GLY A 109 7.07 -2.22 -8.43
C GLY A 109 5.96 -2.74 -9.33
N LEU A 110 5.33 -1.89 -10.14
CA LEU A 110 4.39 -2.32 -11.17
C LEU A 110 5.02 -3.30 -12.16
N SER A 111 4.22 -4.25 -12.66
CA SER A 111 4.69 -5.17 -13.68
C SER A 111 5.09 -4.42 -14.97
N PRO A 112 6.09 -4.89 -15.74
CA PRO A 112 6.64 -4.13 -16.87
C PRO A 112 5.61 -3.75 -17.94
N ALA A 113 4.67 -4.66 -18.25
CA ALA A 113 3.59 -4.42 -19.21
C ALA A 113 2.70 -3.24 -18.79
N ILE A 114 2.50 -3.12 -17.49
CA ILE A 114 1.63 -2.15 -16.84
C ILE A 114 2.40 -0.83 -16.60
N SER A 115 3.69 -0.90 -16.25
CA SER A 115 4.61 0.22 -16.00
C SER A 115 4.88 1.08 -17.24
N ALA A 116 5.02 0.45 -18.42
CA ALA A 116 5.23 1.17 -19.67
C ALA A 116 4.02 2.04 -20.06
N SER A 117 2.80 1.53 -19.83
CA SER A 117 1.55 2.29 -20.02
C SER A 117 1.47 3.48 -19.06
N VAL A 118 1.84 3.31 -17.78
CA VAL A 118 1.79 4.41 -16.80
C VAL A 118 2.75 5.51 -17.14
N ARG A 119 4.03 5.20 -17.42
CA ARG A 119 5.00 6.24 -17.71
C ARG A 119 4.53 7.11 -18.88
N ASN A 120 4.02 6.50 -19.94
CA ASN A 120 3.51 7.27 -21.08
C ASN A 120 2.25 8.08 -20.76
N SER A 121 1.41 7.63 -19.83
CA SER A 121 0.14 8.29 -19.48
C SER A 121 0.18 9.19 -18.24
N CYS A 122 1.27 9.19 -17.47
CA CYS A 122 1.43 9.88 -16.18
C CYS A 122 2.73 10.72 -16.10
N ILE A 123 3.42 11.00 -17.21
CA ILE A 123 4.60 11.89 -17.24
C ILE A 123 4.33 13.27 -16.62
N GLY A 124 3.09 13.81 -16.68
CA GLY A 124 2.71 15.06 -16.00
C GLY A 124 2.17 14.90 -14.58
N VAL A 125 1.89 13.66 -14.14
CA VAL A 125 1.24 13.28 -12.88
C VAL A 125 2.30 12.97 -11.81
N LEU A 126 3.52 12.63 -12.22
CA LEU A 126 4.67 12.38 -11.35
C LEU A 126 5.18 13.62 -10.59
N ASP A 127 4.91 14.83 -11.09
CA ASP A 127 5.37 16.09 -10.49
C ASP A 127 4.36 16.71 -9.50
N GLY A 128 3.25 16.03 -9.18
CA GLY A 128 2.30 16.56 -8.18
C GLY A 128 0.93 15.90 -8.07
N ALA A 129 0.67 14.78 -8.74
CA ALA A 129 -0.63 14.11 -8.62
C ALA A 129 -0.66 13.17 -7.41
N ARG A 130 -1.84 13.07 -6.80
CA ARG A 130 -2.08 12.23 -5.65
C ARG A 130 -2.15 10.75 -6.04
N LEU A 131 -1.71 9.89 -5.12
CA LEU A 131 -1.76 8.43 -5.27
C LEU A 131 -3.15 7.91 -5.68
N ASP A 132 -4.21 8.54 -5.18
CA ASP A 132 -5.59 8.16 -5.49
C ASP A 132 -5.95 8.36 -6.97
N GLU A 133 -5.50 9.47 -7.59
CA GLU A 133 -5.73 9.74 -9.01
C GLU A 133 -5.00 8.73 -9.89
N ILE A 134 -3.76 8.39 -9.50
CA ILE A 134 -3.00 7.33 -10.17
C ILE A 134 -3.78 6.02 -10.05
N ARG A 135 -4.24 5.66 -8.85
CA ARG A 135 -4.97 4.41 -8.58
C ARG A 135 -6.27 4.29 -9.36
N GLU A 136 -7.10 5.33 -9.39
CA GLU A 136 -8.38 5.32 -10.13
C GLU A 136 -8.17 5.13 -11.63
N LYS A 137 -7.19 5.83 -12.21
CA LYS A 137 -6.82 5.64 -13.61
C LYS A 137 -6.39 4.20 -13.88
N ARG A 138 -5.69 3.56 -12.95
CA ARG A 138 -5.28 2.16 -13.11
C ARG A 138 -6.42 1.16 -13.03
N LEU A 139 -7.33 1.33 -12.09
CA LEU A 139 -8.53 0.51 -12.00
C LEU A 139 -9.36 0.60 -13.29
N SER A 140 -9.43 1.77 -13.91
CA SER A 140 -10.13 1.93 -15.19
C SER A 140 -9.38 1.30 -16.37
N GLU A 141 -8.05 1.43 -16.44
CA GLU A 141 -7.22 0.79 -17.47
C GLU A 141 -7.23 -0.75 -17.38
N GLU A 142 -7.18 -1.30 -16.17
CA GLU A 142 -7.25 -2.75 -15.92
C GLU A 142 -8.59 -3.32 -16.37
N LYS A 143 -9.69 -2.67 -16.00
CA LYS A 143 -11.04 -3.02 -16.49
C LYS A 143 -11.15 -2.93 -18.00
N ALA A 144 -10.56 -1.91 -18.63
CA ALA A 144 -10.56 -1.77 -20.09
C ALA A 144 -9.76 -2.89 -20.77
N SER A 145 -8.62 -3.30 -20.19
CA SER A 145 -7.80 -4.40 -20.69
C SER A 145 -8.51 -5.75 -20.57
N GLU A 146 -9.16 -6.01 -19.43
CA GLU A 146 -9.96 -7.21 -19.22
C GLU A 146 -11.17 -7.29 -20.17
N GLU A 147 -11.90 -6.19 -20.35
CA GLU A 147 -13.03 -6.16 -21.27
C GLU A 147 -12.57 -6.37 -22.72
N LYS A 148 -11.43 -5.80 -23.12
CA LYS A 148 -10.82 -6.07 -24.43
C LYS A 148 -10.49 -7.56 -24.60
N LYS A 149 -9.83 -8.18 -23.61
CA LYS A 149 -9.53 -9.63 -23.64
C LYS A 149 -10.82 -10.47 -23.70
N ARG A 150 -11.89 -10.04 -23.04
CA ARG A 150 -13.19 -10.72 -23.05
C ARG A 150 -13.87 -10.60 -24.41
N GLN A 151 -13.80 -9.43 -25.03
CA GLN A 151 -14.34 -9.18 -26.36
C GLN A 151 -13.57 -9.97 -27.43
N ASP A 152 -12.24 -9.97 -27.40
CA ASP A 152 -11.41 -10.75 -28.33
C ASP A 152 -11.72 -12.26 -28.26
N ARG A 153 -11.99 -12.78 -27.05
CA ARG A 153 -12.44 -14.18 -26.87
C ARG A 153 -13.79 -14.44 -27.51
N LYS A 154 -14.74 -13.52 -27.39
CA LYS A 154 -16.08 -13.63 -28.02
C LYS A 154 -15.98 -13.56 -29.53
N ASP A 155 -15.23 -12.61 -30.07
CA ASP A 155 -15.06 -12.41 -31.51
C ASP A 155 -14.38 -13.64 -32.15
N LYS A 156 -13.35 -14.19 -31.49
CA LYS A 156 -12.70 -15.43 -31.93
C LYS A 156 -13.65 -16.63 -31.90
N ALA A 157 -14.50 -16.76 -30.89
CA ALA A 157 -15.49 -17.82 -30.80
C ALA A 157 -16.55 -17.70 -31.90
N GLN A 158 -17.05 -16.49 -32.17
CA GLN A 158 -18.00 -16.22 -33.25
C GLN A 158 -17.38 -16.54 -34.62
N LEU A 159 -16.15 -16.09 -34.87
CA LEU A 159 -15.44 -16.39 -36.12
C LEU A 159 -15.26 -17.90 -36.32
N THR A 160 -14.93 -18.63 -35.25
CA THR A 160 -14.78 -20.09 -35.30
C THR A 160 -16.11 -20.78 -35.63
N MET A 161 -17.23 -20.34 -35.04
CA MET A 161 -18.55 -20.87 -35.39
C MET A 161 -18.94 -20.60 -36.84
N VAL A 162 -18.70 -19.38 -37.34
CA VAL A 162 -18.96 -19.03 -38.74
C VAL A 162 -18.13 -19.91 -39.67
N GLN A 163 -16.83 -20.09 -39.39
CA GLN A 163 -15.97 -20.97 -40.18
C GLN A 163 -16.50 -22.41 -40.19
N ALA A 164 -16.87 -22.95 -39.02
CA ALA A 164 -17.41 -24.31 -38.90
C ALA A 164 -18.70 -24.51 -39.71
N VAL A 165 -19.66 -23.57 -39.62
CA VAL A 165 -20.91 -23.62 -40.39
C VAL A 165 -20.63 -23.53 -41.89
N THR A 166 -19.70 -22.67 -42.30
CA THR A 166 -19.32 -22.51 -43.71
C THR A 166 -18.70 -23.80 -44.27
N THR A 167 -17.81 -24.45 -43.52
CA THR A 167 -17.24 -25.75 -43.92
C THR A 167 -18.28 -26.87 -43.97
N ALA A 168 -19.25 -26.89 -43.05
CA ALA A 168 -20.32 -27.88 -43.05
C ALA A 168 -21.26 -27.71 -44.26
N TRP A 169 -21.53 -26.46 -44.67
CA TRP A 169 -22.29 -26.16 -45.88
C TRP A 169 -21.57 -26.64 -47.14
N ILE A 170 -20.28 -26.35 -47.27
CA ILE A 170 -19.46 -26.76 -48.42
C ILE A 170 -19.35 -28.29 -48.52
N GLN A 171 -19.36 -29.01 -47.39
CA GLN A 171 -19.31 -30.48 -47.38
C GLN A 171 -20.68 -31.16 -47.54
N GLY A 172 -21.78 -30.43 -47.39
CA GLY A 172 -23.15 -30.96 -47.53
C GLY A 172 -23.73 -30.87 -48.95
N GLU A 173 -23.08 -30.15 -49.87
CA GLU A 173 -23.50 -30.01 -51.28
C GLU A 173 -22.74 -30.93 -52.26
N GLY A 174 -22.09 -31.99 -51.75
CA GLY A 174 -21.36 -32.99 -52.54
C GLY A 174 -22.10 -34.30 -52.77
#